data_AF-A0A285R258-F1
#
_entry.id   AF-A0A285R258-F1
#
_cell.length_a   1.000
_cell.length_b   1.000
_cell.length_c   1.000
_cell.angle_alpha   90.00
_cell.angle_beta   90.00
_cell.angle_gamma   90.00
#
_symmetry.space_group_name_H-M   'P 1'
#
loop_
_entity.id
_entity.type
_entity.pdbx_description
1 polymer ?
#
loop_
_entity_poly.entity_id
_entity_poly.type
_entity_poly.pdbx_seq_one_letter_code
_entity_poly.pdbx_strand_id
1 'polypeptide(L)'
;MKTFTLMIAGLGIATAAIPAVASAQSWQSINARQANLDRRIDVGVRNGSLSRVEARNLRNDFRQLTRLEARYRQGGLSIGERRDLDRRFDQLSQRIRYERRDRNRR
;
A
#
# COMPACT_ATOMS: atom_id res chain seq x y z
N MET A 1 -35.13 34.51 -46.04
CA MET A 1 -35.56 33.41 -46.91
C MET A 1 -34.95 32.11 -46.40
N LYS A 2 -35.80 31.09 -46.22
CA LYS A 2 -35.57 29.65 -46.02
C LYS A 2 -34.27 29.15 -45.33
N THR A 3 -34.51 28.54 -44.18
CA THR A 3 -33.70 27.53 -43.47
C THR A 3 -33.29 26.36 -44.36
N PHE A 4 -32.02 25.93 -44.26
CA PHE A 4 -31.57 24.63 -44.75
C PHE A 4 -31.18 23.73 -43.56
N THR A 5 -32.15 22.92 -43.15
CA THR A 5 -31.92 21.70 -42.38
C THR A 5 -31.49 20.63 -43.37
N LEU A 6 -30.33 20.01 -43.15
CA LEU A 6 -30.05 18.70 -43.73
C LEU A 6 -29.30 17.85 -42.68
N MET A 7 -30.09 16.94 -42.11
CA MET A 7 -29.69 15.76 -41.35
C MET A 7 -28.73 14.88 -42.15
N ILE A 8 -28.05 13.98 -41.43
CA ILE A 8 -27.66 12.59 -41.76
C ILE A 8 -26.28 12.37 -41.11
N ALA A 9 -26.30 11.83 -39.89
CA ALA A 9 -26.11 10.40 -39.61
C ALA A 9 -24.67 9.95 -39.88
N GLY A 10 -23.85 10.05 -38.84
CA GLY A 10 -22.60 9.32 -38.70
C GLY A 10 -22.63 8.60 -37.37
N LEU A 11 -22.97 7.31 -37.39
CA LEU A 11 -22.72 6.37 -36.30
C LEU A 11 -21.21 6.29 -36.09
N GLY A 12 -20.66 7.22 -35.32
CA GLY A 12 -19.33 7.09 -34.76
C GLY A 12 -19.40 6.06 -33.65
N ILE A 13 -19.00 4.83 -33.93
CA ILE A 13 -18.72 3.84 -32.88
C ILE A 13 -17.60 4.45 -32.04
N ALA A 14 -17.97 5.08 -30.94
CA ALA A 14 -17.05 5.41 -29.87
C ALA A 14 -16.61 4.08 -29.27
N THR A 15 -15.54 3.50 -29.81
CA THR A 15 -14.74 2.54 -29.07
C THR A 15 -14.11 3.33 -27.93
N ALA A 16 -14.83 3.45 -26.83
CA ALA A 16 -14.24 3.82 -25.56
C ALA A 16 -13.23 2.72 -25.24
N ALA A 17 -11.98 2.94 -25.64
CA ALA A 17 -10.84 2.25 -25.06
C ALA A 17 -10.86 2.63 -23.58
N ILE A 18 -11.54 1.82 -22.76
CA ILE A 18 -11.48 1.94 -21.31
C ILE A 18 -10.02 1.61 -20.97
N PRO A 19 -9.21 2.55 -20.50
CA PRO A 19 -7.94 2.18 -19.96
C PRO A 19 -8.26 1.38 -18.69
N ALA A 20 -7.96 0.08 -18.70
CA ALA A 20 -8.01 -0.76 -17.51
C ALA A 20 -6.87 -0.37 -16.54
N VAL A 21 -6.79 0.91 -16.18
CA VAL A 21 -5.89 1.48 -15.17
C VAL A 21 -6.61 1.69 -13.84
N ALA A 22 -7.68 0.94 -13.58
CA ALA A 22 -8.31 0.90 -12.26
C ALA A 22 -7.51 0.03 -11.26
N SER A 23 -6.61 -0.85 -11.72
CA SER A 23 -5.87 -1.78 -10.87
C SER A 23 -4.60 -1.19 -10.23
N ALA A 24 -4.15 -0.01 -10.68
CA ALA A 24 -3.00 0.71 -10.15
C ALA A 24 -3.37 1.62 -8.95
N GLN A 25 -4.62 2.07 -8.87
CA GLN A 25 -5.08 3.07 -7.90
C GLN A 25 -5.25 2.53 -6.47
N SER A 26 -5.63 1.25 -6.32
CA SER A 26 -5.99 0.65 -5.01
C SER A 26 -4.80 0.07 -4.22
N TRP A 27 -3.62 -0.06 -4.85
CA TRP A 27 -2.38 -0.51 -4.21
C TRP A 27 -1.59 0.64 -3.55
N GLN A 28 -2.24 1.81 -3.35
CA GLN A 28 -1.74 3.02 -2.68
C GLN A 28 -0.50 2.73 -1.83
N SER A 29 0.63 2.96 -2.48
CA SER A 29 1.93 2.30 -2.35
C SER A 29 2.20 1.54 -1.04
N ILE A 30 2.36 0.21 -1.13
CA ILE A 30 3.07 -0.56 -0.11
C ILE A 30 4.39 0.12 0.26
N ASN A 31 5.07 0.74 -0.72
CA ASN A 31 6.29 1.48 -0.50
C ASN A 31 6.10 2.63 0.52
N ALA A 32 4.98 3.38 0.46
CA ALA A 32 4.70 4.40 1.47
C ALA A 32 4.39 3.78 2.85
N ARG A 33 3.69 2.64 2.88
CA ARG A 33 3.48 1.90 4.15
C ARG A 33 4.81 1.45 4.74
N GLN A 34 5.70 0.89 3.91
CA GLN A 34 7.05 0.50 4.30
C GLN A 34 7.85 1.68 4.87
N ALA A 35 7.88 2.80 4.14
CA ALA A 35 8.55 4.02 4.59
C ALA A 35 7.94 4.58 5.89
N ASN A 36 6.61 4.45 6.07
CA ASN A 36 5.95 4.86 7.31
C ASN A 36 6.37 3.98 8.50
N LEU A 37 6.39 2.66 8.33
CA LEU A 37 6.76 1.72 9.39
C LEU A 37 8.23 1.88 9.78
N ASP A 38 9.13 1.98 8.81
CA ASP A 38 10.55 2.21 9.05
C ASP A 38 10.78 3.53 9.82
N ARG A 39 10.15 4.62 9.36
CA ARG A 39 10.17 5.91 10.06
C ARG A 39 9.66 5.80 11.50
N ARG A 40 8.59 5.05 11.75
CA ARG A 40 8.02 4.88 13.09
C ARG A 40 8.95 4.10 14.02
N ILE A 41 9.67 3.11 13.49
CA ILE A 41 10.69 2.37 14.25
C ILE A 41 11.86 3.31 14.55
N ASP A 42 12.35 4.05 13.57
CA ASP A 42 13.45 5.02 13.73
C ASP A 42 13.13 6.09 14.76
N VAL A 43 11.97 6.74 14.64
CA VAL A 43 11.51 7.74 15.62
C VAL A 43 11.37 7.10 17.00
N GLY A 44 10.85 5.87 17.06
CA GLY A 44 10.69 5.15 18.32
C GLY A 44 12.00 4.87 19.04
N VAL A 45 13.05 4.52 18.29
CA VAL A 45 14.40 4.36 18.84
C VAL A 45 14.98 5.70 19.27
N ARG A 46 14.85 6.73 18.43
CA ARG A 46 15.42 8.06 18.70
C ARG A 46 14.82 8.73 19.93
N ASN A 47 13.52 8.61 20.12
CA ASN A 47 12.82 9.21 21.26
C ASN A 47 12.72 8.28 22.48
N GLY A 48 13.33 7.09 22.42
CA GLY A 48 13.32 6.12 23.52
C GLY A 48 12.00 5.38 23.74
N SER A 49 10.97 5.59 22.92
CA SER A 49 9.71 4.82 23.00
C SER A 49 9.83 3.39 22.51
N LEU A 50 10.94 3.00 21.87
CA LEU A 50 11.29 1.61 21.60
C LEU A 50 12.65 1.29 22.19
N SER A 51 12.76 0.17 22.88
CA SER A 51 14.05 -0.37 23.27
C SER A 51 14.83 -0.87 22.03
N ARG A 52 16.16 -0.97 22.14
CA ARG A 52 16.99 -1.49 21.04
C ARG A 52 16.59 -2.91 20.64
N VAL A 53 16.15 -3.72 21.61
CA VAL A 53 15.71 -5.11 21.39
C VAL A 53 14.37 -5.14 20.67
N GLU A 54 13.38 -4.35 21.13
CA GLU A 54 12.08 -4.22 20.45
C GLU A 54 12.26 -3.75 19.01
N ALA A 55 13.06 -2.70 18.79
CA ALA A 55 13.32 -2.18 17.46
C ALA A 55 14.02 -3.22 16.56
N ARG A 56 14.96 -4.01 17.10
CA ARG A 56 15.60 -5.11 16.36
C ARG A 56 14.56 -6.16 15.93
N ASN A 57 13.66 -6.55 16.82
CA ASN A 57 12.60 -7.52 16.51
C ASN A 57 11.63 -6.97 15.45
N LEU A 58 11.17 -5.72 15.61
CA LEU A 58 10.29 -5.06 14.65
C LEU A 58 10.94 -4.93 13.25
N ARG A 59 12.25 -4.61 13.20
CA ARG A 59 12.99 -4.58 11.92
C ARG A 59 13.12 -5.95 11.29
N ASN A 60 13.28 -7.01 12.08
CA ASN A 60 13.35 -8.38 11.56
C ASN A 60 12.00 -8.79 10.95
N ASP A 61 10.90 -8.52 11.63
CA ASP A 61 9.54 -8.78 11.10
C ASP A 61 9.30 -7.98 9.82
N PHE A 62 9.67 -6.70 9.82
CA PHE A 62 9.55 -5.83 8.66
C PHE A 62 10.33 -6.36 7.44
N ARG A 63 11.58 -6.80 7.65
CA ARG A 63 12.41 -7.41 6.60
C ARG A 63 11.81 -8.70 6.06
N GLN A 64 11.27 -9.56 6.93
CA GLN A 64 10.60 -10.78 6.50
C GLN A 64 9.38 -10.48 5.64
N LEU A 65 8.56 -9.51 6.04
CA LEU A 65 7.39 -9.09 5.28
C LEU A 65 7.75 -8.48 3.91
N THR A 66 8.81 -7.68 3.86
CA THR A 66 9.32 -7.11 2.59
C THR A 66 9.83 -8.19 1.64
N ARG A 67 10.50 -9.24 2.15
CA ARG A 67 10.89 -10.39 1.33
C ARG A 67 9.68 -11.17 0.81
N LEU A 68 8.64 -11.31 1.62
CA LEU A 68 7.40 -11.97 1.20
C LEU A 68 6.72 -11.19 0.07
N GLU A 69 6.62 -9.87 0.22
CA GLU A 69 6.11 -8.99 -0.84
C GLU A 69 6.92 -9.14 -2.13
N ALA A 70 8.25 -9.10 -2.05
CA ALA A 70 9.11 -9.28 -3.21
C ALA A 70 8.84 -10.62 -3.93
N ARG A 71 8.62 -11.70 -3.18
CA ARG A 71 8.26 -13.02 -3.74
C ARG A 71 6.89 -13.01 -4.42
N TYR A 72 5.87 -12.44 -3.78
CA TYR A 72 4.54 -12.32 -4.40
C TYR A 72 4.56 -11.44 -5.67
N ARG A 73 5.48 -10.47 -5.74
CA ARG A 73 5.64 -9.64 -6.94
C ARG A 73 6.26 -10.36 -8.13
N GLN A 74 7.04 -11.42 -7.92
CA GLN A 74 7.68 -12.18 -9.00
C GLN A 74 6.65 -12.88 -9.91
N GLY A 75 5.56 -13.39 -9.34
CA GLY A 75 4.48 -14.07 -10.08
C GLY A 75 3.35 -13.14 -10.53
N GLY A 76 3.40 -11.85 -10.17
CA GLY A 76 2.27 -10.93 -10.27
C GLY A 76 1.30 -11.09 -9.09
N LEU A 77 0.85 -9.96 -8.55
CA LEU A 77 0.07 -9.92 -7.31
C LEU A 77 -1.42 -10.29 -7.52
N SER A 78 -1.80 -11.48 -7.05
CA SER A 78 -3.19 -11.95 -6.89
C SER A 78 -3.96 -11.14 -5.86
N ILE A 79 -5.28 -11.04 -6.00
CA ILE A 79 -6.17 -10.39 -5.02
C ILE A 79 -5.99 -10.99 -3.61
N GLY A 80 -5.79 -12.31 -3.51
CA GLY A 80 -5.55 -12.99 -2.23
C GLY A 80 -4.23 -12.57 -1.58
N GLU A 81 -3.16 -12.52 -2.36
CA GLU A 81 -1.82 -12.10 -1.90
C GLU A 81 -1.80 -10.63 -1.48
N ARG A 82 -2.53 -9.77 -2.21
CA ARG A 82 -2.71 -8.36 -1.83
C ARG A 82 -3.35 -8.24 -0.45
N ARG A 83 -4.44 -8.98 -0.21
CA ARG A 83 -5.14 -9.00 1.08
C ARG A 83 -4.28 -9.60 2.20
N ASP A 84 -3.46 -10.60 1.89
CA ASP A 84 -2.50 -11.17 2.85
C ASP A 84 -1.44 -10.14 3.26
N LEU A 85 -0.81 -9.48 2.29
CA LEU A 85 0.17 -8.43 2.56
C LEU A 85 -0.45 -7.27 3.35
N ASP A 86 -1.63 -6.79 2.93
CA ASP A 86 -2.34 -5.71 3.60
C ASP A 86 -2.57 -6.02 5.09
N ARG A 87 -3.13 -7.20 5.40
CA ARG A 87 -3.32 -7.66 6.79
C ARG A 87 -2.01 -7.73 7.57
N ARG A 88 -0.94 -8.25 6.97
CA ARG A 88 0.37 -8.38 7.63
C ARG A 88 1.02 -7.02 7.91
N PHE A 89 0.93 -6.08 6.97
CA PHE A 89 1.41 -4.71 7.17
C PHE A 89 0.63 -4.00 8.27
N ASP A 90 -0.68 -4.19 8.33
CA ASP A 90 -1.52 -3.62 9.36
C ASP A 90 -1.23 -4.23 10.74
N GLN A 91 -1.03 -5.54 10.82
CA GLN A 91 -0.61 -6.22 12.05
C GLN A 91 0.74 -5.68 12.55
N LEU A 92 1.73 -5.52 11.67
CA LEU A 92 3.03 -4.94 12.04
C LEU A 92 2.89 -3.48 12.49
N SER A 93 2.07 -2.69 11.80
CA SER A 93 1.72 -1.33 12.17
C SER A 93 1.14 -1.23 13.58
N GLN A 94 0.22 -2.14 13.93
CA GLN A 94 -0.36 -2.20 15.26
C GLN A 94 0.68 -2.63 16.31
N ARG A 95 1.50 -3.63 16.00
CA ARG A 95 2.60 -4.07 16.90
C ARG A 95 3.52 -2.90 17.24
N ILE A 96 4.02 -2.17 16.24
CA ILE A 96 4.85 -0.97 16.47
C ILE A 96 4.14 0.05 17.37
N ARG A 97 2.82 0.23 17.21
CA ARG A 97 2.05 1.15 18.06
C ARG A 97 1.99 0.67 19.50
N TYR A 98 1.81 -0.63 19.74
CA TYR A 98 1.73 -1.20 21.08
C TYR A 98 3.08 -1.14 21.79
N GLU A 99 4.15 -1.60 21.15
CA GLU A 99 5.52 -1.56 21.72
C GLU A 99 5.90 -0.12 22.11
N ARG A 100 5.60 0.86 21.23
CA ARG A 100 5.84 2.29 21.52
C ARG A 100 5.08 2.82 22.71
N ARG A 101 3.86 2.35 22.93
CA ARG A 101 2.99 2.79 24.03
C ARG A 101 3.35 2.10 25.34
N ASP A 102 3.73 0.84 25.29
CA ASP A 102 4.14 0.07 26.48
C ASP A 102 5.36 0.73 27.12
N ARG A 103 6.38 1.08 26.32
CA ARG A 103 7.58 1.74 26.84
C ARG A 103 7.32 3.10 27.46
N ASN A 104 6.35 3.86 26.94
CA ASN A 104 5.98 5.16 27.51
C ASN A 104 5.16 5.05 28.81
N ARG A 105 4.72 3.84 29.17
CA ARG A 105 3.95 3.57 30.40
C ARG A 105 4.76 2.88 31.48
N ARG A 106 6.02 2.52 31.21
CA ARG A 106 6.96 1.90 32.15
C ARG A 106 7.95 2.94 32.65
#